data_AF-A0A7S1DJF6-F1
#
_entry.id   AF-A0A7S1DJF6-F1
#
_cell.length_a   1.000
_cell.length_b   1.000
_cell.length_c   1.000
_cell.angle_alpha   90.00
_cell.angle_beta   90.00
_cell.angle_gamma   90.00
#
_symmetry.space_group_name_H-M   'P 1'
#
loop_
_entity.id
_entity.type
_entity.pdbx_description
1 polymer ?
#
loop_
_entity_poly.entity_id
_entity_poly.type
_entity_poly.pdbx_seq_one_letter_code
_entity_poly.pdbx_strand_id
1 'polypeptide(L)'
;MEAGLEKPKVCGTCGAGDAPLKCPCKAVFYCNTECQGASWREHRKVCTFDLKRKLERERDRVGGDDIAIAKACFKLGSLYQQQDRLSEAEEMYLEALRIDVVLQGEWCDAVATSSGNLAVVYDKQGRLDDALRMYKRSLRVSRRVHGDGHGSVANALCNVASCLDKKGQPERALAKCEEARAMYVGLY
;
A
#
# COMPACT_ATOMS: atom_id res chain seq x y z
N MET A 1 9.08 27.06 -41.32
CA MET A 1 7.83 26.47 -40.81
C MET A 1 8.16 25.79 -39.50
N GLU A 2 8.14 26.55 -38.41
CA GLU A 2 8.28 26.02 -37.06
C GLU A 2 6.91 26.09 -36.39
N ALA A 3 6.34 24.92 -36.09
CA ALA A 3 5.07 24.82 -35.37
C ALA A 3 5.34 25.16 -33.89
N GLY A 4 4.74 26.26 -33.44
CA GLY A 4 4.89 26.78 -32.09
C GLY A 4 4.42 25.80 -31.02
N LEU A 5 5.32 25.49 -30.09
CA LEU A 5 5.02 24.88 -28.81
C LEU A 5 4.18 25.87 -27.98
N GLU A 6 2.86 25.74 -28.00
CA GLU A 6 2.00 26.41 -27.03
C GLU A 6 2.30 25.85 -25.63
N LYS A 7 2.85 26.70 -24.76
CA LYS A 7 3.07 26.38 -23.35
C LYS A 7 1.72 26.12 -22.66
N PRO A 8 1.56 25.07 -21.84
CA PRO A 8 0.31 24.83 -21.13
C PRO A 8 0.03 25.96 -20.13
N LYS A 9 -1.21 26.47 -20.18
CA LYS A 9 -1.72 27.55 -19.33
C LYS A 9 -1.81 27.10 -17.88
N VAL A 10 -1.20 27.89 -16.99
CA VAL A 10 -1.22 27.71 -15.53
C VAL A 10 -2.65 27.94 -14.99
N CYS A 11 -3.11 27.10 -14.06
CA CYS A 11 -4.40 27.27 -13.39
C CYS A 11 -4.34 28.46 -12.41
N GLY A 12 -5.11 29.52 -12.69
CA GLY A 12 -5.04 30.79 -11.98
C GLY A 12 -5.70 30.87 -10.60
N THR A 13 -6.24 29.78 -10.04
CA THR A 13 -7.06 29.86 -8.79
C THR A 13 -6.47 29.18 -7.56
N CYS A 14 -5.53 28.24 -7.69
CA CYS A 14 -5.02 27.51 -6.52
C CYS A 14 -3.66 27.99 -6.00
N GLY A 15 -2.89 28.78 -6.74
CA GLY A 15 -1.57 29.26 -6.31
C GLY A 15 -0.57 28.16 -5.90
N ALA A 16 -0.93 26.89 -6.07
CA ALA A 16 -0.16 25.74 -5.67
C ALA A 16 0.55 25.22 -6.92
N GLY A 17 1.86 25.46 -6.96
CA GLY A 17 2.72 24.94 -8.01
C GLY A 17 2.56 23.44 -8.13
N ASP A 18 2.21 23.00 -9.33
CA ASP A 18 2.65 21.79 -10.04
C ASP A 18 3.35 20.70 -9.20
N ALA A 19 2.68 20.16 -8.20
CA ALA A 19 3.09 18.93 -7.55
C ALA A 19 2.23 17.80 -8.11
N PRO A 20 2.70 17.05 -9.14
CA PRO A 20 1.94 15.93 -9.67
C PRO A 20 1.85 14.84 -8.60
N LEU A 21 0.66 14.63 -8.05
CA LEU A 21 0.34 13.44 -7.25
C LEU A 21 0.47 12.23 -8.18
N LYS A 22 1.59 11.51 -8.05
CA LYS A 22 1.93 10.34 -8.87
C LYS A 22 0.89 9.24 -8.68
N CYS A 23 -0.06 9.13 -9.61
CA CYS A 23 -0.86 7.92 -9.78
C CYS A 23 0.07 6.74 -10.13
N PRO A 24 -0.12 5.54 -9.56
CA PRO A 24 0.60 4.33 -10.01
C PRO A 24 0.36 4.00 -11.50
N CYS A 25 -0.62 4.64 -12.13
CA CYS A 25 -0.99 4.54 -13.54
C CYS A 25 -0.20 5.48 -14.49
N LYS A 26 0.66 6.39 -14.00
CA LYS A 26 1.37 7.42 -14.81
C LYS A 26 0.50 8.37 -15.66
N ALA A 27 -0.83 8.34 -15.55
CA ALA A 27 -1.68 9.28 -16.26
C ALA A 27 -1.50 10.70 -15.68
N VAL A 28 -0.98 11.62 -16.50
CA VAL A 28 -0.89 13.06 -16.18
C VAL A 28 -2.25 13.67 -16.47
N PHE A 29 -2.98 14.07 -15.44
CA PHE A 29 -4.23 14.81 -15.59
C PHE A 29 -3.97 16.31 -15.35
N TYR A 30 -4.33 17.12 -16.35
CA TYR A 30 -4.32 18.58 -16.23
C TYR A 30 -5.57 19.03 -15.47
N CYS A 31 -5.37 19.88 -14.48
CA CYS A 31 -6.43 20.43 -13.65
C CYS A 31 -7.32 21.40 -14.47
N ASN A 32 -8.60 21.07 -14.64
CA ASN A 32 -9.63 22.07 -15.00
C ASN A 32 -10.62 22.26 -13.84
N THR A 33 -11.21 23.46 -13.79
CA THR A 33 -11.73 24.19 -12.62
C THR A 33 -12.89 23.60 -11.81
N GLU A 34 -13.37 22.38 -12.10
CA GLU A 34 -14.56 21.81 -11.42
C GLU A 34 -14.35 20.45 -10.74
N CYS A 35 -13.14 19.88 -10.73
CA CYS A 35 -13.03 18.44 -10.46
C CYS A 35 -11.77 18.05 -9.67
N GLN A 36 -11.78 18.25 -8.35
CA GLN A 36 -10.71 17.71 -7.48
C GLN A 36 -11.18 16.66 -6.45
N GLY A 37 -12.50 16.39 -6.33
CA GLY A 37 -13.02 15.33 -5.43
C GLY A 37 -13.85 14.24 -6.13
N ALA A 38 -14.75 14.62 -7.03
CA ALA A 38 -15.60 13.70 -7.78
C ALA A 38 -14.84 13.00 -8.92
N SER A 39 -14.01 13.74 -9.65
CA SER A 39 -13.16 13.20 -10.72
C SER A 39 -12.18 12.14 -10.22
N TRP A 40 -11.57 12.31 -9.04
CA TRP A 40 -10.62 11.33 -8.52
C TRP A 40 -11.28 10.04 -8.02
N ARG A 41 -12.46 10.12 -7.41
CA ARG A 41 -13.22 8.91 -7.04
C ARG A 41 -13.65 8.13 -8.28
N GLU A 42 -14.12 8.82 -9.31
CA GLU A 42 -14.57 8.19 -10.54
C GLU A 42 -13.39 7.64 -11.37
N HIS A 43 -12.31 8.41 -11.50
CA HIS A 43 -11.07 7.97 -12.12
C HIS A 43 -10.46 6.75 -11.41
N ARG A 44 -10.53 6.69 -10.07
CA ARG A 44 -10.06 5.52 -9.30
C ARG A 44 -10.86 4.27 -9.63
N LYS A 45 -12.17 4.38 -9.88
CA LYS A 45 -13.01 3.25 -10.32
C LYS A 45 -12.59 2.76 -11.71
N VAL A 46 -12.38 3.68 -12.65
CA VAL A 46 -11.90 3.33 -14.01
C VAL A 46 -10.54 2.64 -13.93
N CYS A 47 -9.59 3.20 -13.17
CA CYS A 47 -8.28 2.58 -12.95
C CYS A 47 -8.37 1.18 -12.33
N THR A 48 -9.26 0.97 -11.35
CA THR A 48 -9.46 -0.37 -10.78
C THR A 48 -10.02 -1.35 -11.80
N PHE A 49 -10.96 -0.90 -12.62
CA PHE A 49 -11.58 -1.74 -13.64
C PHE A 49 -10.57 -2.16 -14.71
N ASP A 50 -9.80 -1.20 -15.23
CA ASP A 50 -8.77 -1.46 -16.24
C ASP A 50 -7.66 -2.37 -15.71
N LEU A 51 -7.22 -2.15 -14.47
CA LEU A 51 -6.20 -2.98 -13.84
C LEU A 51 -6.71 -4.41 -13.60
N LYS A 52 -7.96 -4.57 -13.15
CA LYS A 52 -8.59 -5.88 -12.97
C LYS A 52 -8.70 -6.64 -14.30
N ARG A 53 -9.18 -5.97 -15.36
CA ARG A 53 -9.27 -6.57 -16.71
C ARG A 53 -7.89 -6.95 -17.25
N LYS A 54 -6.86 -6.14 -16.97
CA LYS A 54 -5.48 -6.48 -17.33
C LYS A 54 -4.98 -7.71 -16.58
N LEU A 55 -5.24 -7.78 -15.27
CA LEU A 55 -4.88 -8.93 -14.43
C LEU A 55 -5.49 -10.23 -14.96
N GLU A 56 -6.79 -10.23 -15.29
CA GLU A 56 -7.50 -11.38 -15.85
C GLU A 56 -6.83 -11.88 -17.15
N ARG A 57 -6.48 -10.96 -18.06
CA ARG A 57 -5.77 -11.32 -19.29
C ARG A 57 -4.37 -11.88 -19.06
N GLU A 58 -3.65 -11.39 -18.06
CA GLU A 58 -2.33 -11.91 -17.73
C GLU A 58 -2.42 -13.30 -17.08
N ARG A 59 -3.45 -13.56 -16.27
CA ARG A 59 -3.73 -14.91 -15.73
C ARG A 59 -3.95 -15.94 -16.83
N ASP A 60 -4.71 -15.58 -17.86
CA ASP A 60 -4.97 -16.48 -19.00
C ASP A 60 -3.69 -16.78 -19.81
N ARG A 61 -2.72 -15.87 -19.82
CA ARG A 61 -1.48 -16.01 -20.59
C ARG A 61 -0.40 -16.82 -19.88
N VAL A 62 -0.15 -16.50 -18.62
CA VAL A 62 1.05 -16.95 -17.89
C VAL A 62 0.72 -18.00 -16.81
N GLY A 63 -0.56 -18.22 -16.53
CA GLY A 63 -1.02 -19.03 -15.39
C GLY A 63 -1.14 -18.20 -14.11
N GLY A 64 -1.58 -18.81 -13.00
CA GLY A 64 -1.91 -18.09 -11.76
C GLY A 64 -0.72 -17.65 -10.90
N ASP A 65 0.48 -18.19 -11.15
CA ASP A 65 1.62 -18.06 -10.24
C ASP A 65 2.79 -17.31 -10.92
N ASP A 66 2.63 -15.99 -11.11
CA ASP A 66 3.67 -15.08 -11.63
C ASP A 66 3.87 -13.86 -10.71
N ILE A 67 5.11 -13.37 -10.59
CA ILE A 67 5.46 -12.17 -9.80
C ILE A 67 4.72 -10.92 -10.29
N ALA A 68 4.46 -10.80 -11.60
CA ALA A 68 3.67 -9.74 -12.19
C ALA A 68 2.21 -9.77 -11.72
N ILE A 69 1.64 -10.97 -11.54
CA ILE A 69 0.29 -11.16 -10.99
C ILE A 69 0.27 -10.74 -9.53
N ALA A 70 1.25 -11.17 -8.71
CA ALA A 70 1.37 -10.72 -7.32
C ALA A 70 1.42 -9.19 -7.20
N LYS A 71 2.26 -8.53 -8.01
CA LYS A 71 2.37 -7.07 -8.06
C LYS A 71 1.08 -6.39 -8.50
N ALA A 72 0.34 -6.99 -9.43
CA ALA A 72 -0.93 -6.47 -9.92
C ALA A 72 -2.05 -6.63 -8.87
N CYS A 73 -2.15 -7.80 -8.21
CA CYS A 73 -3.04 -8.02 -7.07
C CYS A 73 -2.75 -7.04 -5.94
N PHE A 74 -1.48 -6.84 -5.58
CA PHE A 74 -1.08 -5.87 -4.55
C PHE A 74 -1.55 -4.44 -4.88
N LYS A 75 -1.34 -4.00 -6.13
CA LYS A 75 -1.80 -2.68 -6.59
C LYS A 75 -3.33 -2.57 -6.58
N LEU A 76 -4.03 -3.62 -6.99
CA LEU A 76 -5.49 -3.65 -7.00
C LEU A 76 -6.06 -3.61 -5.57
N GLY A 77 -5.45 -4.36 -4.63
CA GLY A 77 -5.79 -4.30 -3.21
C GLY A 77 -5.64 -2.89 -2.63
N SER A 78 -4.56 -2.18 -2.98
CA SER A 78 -4.35 -0.80 -2.55
C SER A 78 -5.42 0.15 -3.08
N LEU A 79 -5.84 -0.02 -4.33
CA LEU A 79 -6.93 0.77 -4.91
C LEU A 79 -8.28 0.44 -4.28
N TYR A 80 -8.56 -0.83 -3.94
CA TYR A 80 -9.78 -1.21 -3.23
C TYR A 80 -9.83 -0.67 -1.80
N GLN A 81 -8.73 -0.73 -1.06
CA GLN A 81 -8.62 -0.13 0.27
C GLN A 81 -8.87 1.38 0.23
N GLN A 82 -8.41 2.04 -0.85
CA GLN A 82 -8.63 3.45 -1.12
C GLN A 82 -10.08 3.79 -1.53
N GLN A 83 -10.88 2.80 -1.92
CA GLN A 83 -12.32 2.93 -2.18
C GLN A 83 -13.16 2.44 -0.99
N ASP A 84 -12.53 2.13 0.16
CA ASP A 84 -13.13 1.48 1.33
C ASP A 84 -13.81 0.12 1.03
N ARG A 85 -13.40 -0.53 -0.06
CA ARG A 85 -13.83 -1.88 -0.45
C ARG A 85 -12.93 -2.92 0.22
N LEU A 86 -13.08 -3.05 1.54
CA LEU A 86 -12.15 -3.81 2.39
C LEU A 86 -12.12 -5.31 2.07
N SER A 87 -13.25 -5.93 1.74
CA SER A 87 -13.30 -7.37 1.43
C SER A 87 -12.54 -7.71 0.16
N GLU A 88 -12.70 -6.89 -0.89
CA GLU A 88 -11.95 -7.10 -2.15
C GLU A 88 -10.47 -6.76 -1.98
N ALA A 89 -10.13 -5.79 -1.12
CA ALA A 89 -8.74 -5.52 -0.77
C ALA A 89 -8.08 -6.72 -0.06
N GLU A 90 -8.79 -7.34 0.88
CA GLU A 90 -8.34 -8.54 1.59
C GLU A 90 -8.04 -9.69 0.64
N GLU A 91 -8.97 -10.01 -0.28
CA GLU A 91 -8.79 -11.07 -1.27
C GLU A 91 -7.53 -10.83 -2.12
N MET A 92 -7.36 -9.60 -2.63
CA MET A 92 -6.22 -9.26 -3.47
C MET A 92 -4.89 -9.30 -2.71
N TYR A 93 -4.85 -8.87 -1.44
CA TYR A 93 -3.65 -8.95 -0.62
C TYR A 93 -3.30 -10.37 -0.20
N LEU A 94 -4.29 -11.21 0.12
CA LEU A 94 -4.07 -12.62 0.43
C LEU A 94 -3.51 -13.37 -0.78
N GLU A 95 -4.04 -13.08 -1.97
CA GLU A 95 -3.56 -13.70 -3.19
C GLU A 95 -2.12 -13.25 -3.52
N ALA A 96 -1.83 -11.95 -3.45
CA ALA A 96 -0.47 -11.44 -3.64
C ALA A 96 0.51 -12.10 -2.65
N LEU A 97 0.13 -12.18 -1.37
CA LEU A 97 0.92 -12.82 -0.32
C LEU A 97 1.17 -14.31 -0.62
N ARG A 98 0.16 -15.05 -1.08
CA ARG A 98 0.31 -16.46 -1.44
C ARG A 98 1.33 -16.63 -2.56
N ILE A 99 1.19 -15.86 -3.64
CA ILE A 99 2.09 -15.94 -4.79
C ILE A 99 3.52 -15.55 -4.38
N ASP A 100 3.67 -14.47 -3.60
CA ASP A 100 4.99 -14.03 -3.11
C ASP A 100 5.67 -15.10 -2.26
N VAL A 101 4.93 -15.78 -1.36
CA VAL A 101 5.49 -16.88 -0.56
C VAL A 101 5.89 -18.07 -1.43
N VAL A 102 5.09 -18.43 -2.43
CA VAL A 102 5.37 -19.57 -3.31
C VAL A 102 6.58 -19.31 -4.21
N LEU A 103 6.69 -18.11 -4.80
CA LEU A 103 7.72 -17.81 -5.79
C LEU A 103 9.02 -17.30 -5.18
N GLN A 104 8.94 -16.51 -4.10
CA GLN A 104 10.10 -15.81 -3.51
C GLN A 104 10.46 -16.35 -2.11
N GLY A 105 9.62 -17.19 -1.53
CA GLY A 105 9.75 -17.67 -0.16
C GLY A 105 9.22 -16.68 0.88
N GLU A 106 9.21 -17.11 2.15
CA GLU A 106 8.61 -16.34 3.24
C GLU A 106 9.43 -15.11 3.69
N TRP A 107 10.71 -15.05 3.33
CA TRP A 107 11.66 -14.04 3.83
C TRP A 107 12.02 -13.02 2.77
N CYS A 108 11.01 -12.37 2.20
CA CYS A 108 11.18 -11.32 1.19
C CYS A 108 10.36 -10.06 1.51
N ASP A 109 10.77 -8.94 0.92
CA ASP A 109 10.13 -7.64 1.15
C ASP A 109 8.68 -7.58 0.68
N ALA A 110 8.35 -8.35 -0.36
CA ALA A 110 6.99 -8.45 -0.86
C ALA A 110 6.06 -9.07 0.19
N VAL A 111 6.48 -10.13 0.87
CA VAL A 111 5.74 -10.76 1.97
C VAL A 111 5.58 -9.80 3.16
N ALA A 112 6.62 -9.06 3.53
CA ALA A 112 6.53 -8.06 4.60
C ALA A 112 5.51 -6.96 4.28
N THR A 113 5.55 -6.46 3.04
CA THR A 113 4.68 -5.37 2.58
C THR A 113 3.23 -5.83 2.44
N SER A 114 2.99 -6.99 1.81
CA SER A 114 1.65 -7.56 1.63
C SER A 114 1.01 -7.89 2.99
N SER A 115 1.78 -8.47 3.94
CA SER A 115 1.30 -8.73 5.30
C SER A 115 0.94 -7.44 6.05
N GLY A 116 1.75 -6.39 5.91
CA GLY A 116 1.49 -5.09 6.55
C GLY A 116 0.20 -4.43 6.03
N ASN A 117 -0.05 -4.47 4.71
CA ASN A 117 -1.27 -3.91 4.15
C ASN A 117 -2.51 -4.74 4.48
N LEU A 118 -2.39 -6.08 4.50
CA LEU A 118 -3.47 -6.94 4.96
C LEU A 118 -3.84 -6.66 6.43
N ALA A 119 -2.85 -6.37 7.28
CA ALA A 119 -3.09 -5.97 8.66
C ALA A 119 -3.87 -4.65 8.77
N VAL A 120 -3.58 -3.67 7.91
CA VAL A 120 -4.34 -2.41 7.83
C VAL A 120 -5.79 -2.67 7.42
N VAL A 121 -6.02 -3.57 6.47
CA VAL A 121 -7.39 -3.95 6.07
C VAL A 121 -8.14 -4.57 7.25
N TYR A 122 -7.52 -5.49 8.00
CA TYR A 122 -8.13 -6.08 9.20
C TYR A 122 -8.39 -5.07 10.30
N ASP A 123 -7.48 -4.14 10.53
CA ASP A 123 -7.64 -3.06 11.50
C ASP A 123 -8.84 -2.17 11.14
N LYS A 124 -9.00 -1.82 9.85
CA LYS A 124 -10.18 -1.08 9.37
C LYS A 124 -11.50 -1.87 9.48
N GLN A 125 -11.44 -3.20 9.37
CA GLN A 125 -12.60 -4.08 9.57
C GLN A 125 -12.92 -4.31 11.07
N GLY A 126 -12.12 -3.79 12.00
CA GLY A 126 -12.26 -4.03 13.44
C GLY A 126 -11.75 -5.40 13.91
N ARG A 127 -11.13 -6.18 13.03
CA ARG A 127 -10.56 -7.50 13.32
C ARG A 127 -9.14 -7.35 13.90
N LEU A 128 -9.05 -6.77 15.10
CA LEU A 128 -7.78 -6.41 15.72
C LEU A 128 -6.85 -7.62 15.97
N ASP A 129 -7.40 -8.81 16.23
CA ASP A 129 -6.60 -10.03 16.41
C ASP A 129 -5.92 -10.49 15.11
N ASP A 130 -6.63 -10.42 13.99
CA ASP A 130 -6.09 -10.73 12.67
C ASP A 130 -5.06 -9.69 12.25
N ALA A 131 -5.37 -8.40 12.49
CA ALA A 131 -4.43 -7.30 12.23
C ALA A 131 -3.12 -7.49 13.00
N LEU A 132 -3.20 -7.78 14.31
CA LEU A 132 -2.01 -7.97 15.14
C LEU A 132 -1.16 -9.15 14.67
N ARG A 133 -1.79 -10.25 14.25
CA ARG A 133 -1.08 -11.41 13.67
C ARG A 133 -0.30 -11.00 12.42
N MET A 134 -0.94 -10.27 11.51
CA MET A 134 -0.33 -9.85 10.25
C MET A 134 0.75 -8.77 10.45
N TYR A 135 0.56 -7.81 11.36
CA TYR A 135 1.60 -6.85 11.73
C TYR A 135 2.83 -7.53 12.35
N LYS A 136 2.63 -8.52 13.23
CA LYS A 136 3.75 -9.30 13.78
C LYS A 136 4.47 -10.13 12.71
N ARG A 137 3.74 -10.66 11.73
CA ARG A 137 4.35 -11.35 10.58
C ARG A 137 5.21 -10.38 9.77
N SER A 138 4.67 -9.22 9.40
CA SER A 138 5.38 -8.16 8.69
C SER A 138 6.66 -7.75 9.44
N LEU A 139 6.56 -7.48 10.74
CA LEU A 139 7.71 -7.15 11.59
C LEU A 139 8.80 -8.23 11.58
N ARG A 140 8.42 -9.50 11.71
CA ARG A 140 9.36 -10.63 11.73
C ARG A 140 10.11 -10.74 10.39
N VAL A 141 9.41 -10.55 9.28
CA VAL A 141 10.02 -10.60 7.95
C VAL A 141 10.93 -9.38 7.74
N SER A 142 10.48 -8.18 8.07
CA SER A 142 11.30 -6.95 7.95
C SER A 142 12.59 -7.03 8.78
N ARG A 143 12.54 -7.58 10.01
CA ARG A 143 13.76 -7.80 10.81
C ARG A 143 14.74 -8.74 10.15
N ARG A 144 14.23 -9.83 9.56
CA ARG A 144 15.10 -10.82 8.93
C ARG A 144 15.71 -10.29 7.63
N VAL A 145 14.95 -9.53 6.85
CA VAL A 145 15.40 -9.04 5.54
C VAL A 145 16.28 -7.80 5.67
N HIS A 146 15.91 -6.84 6.52
CA HIS A 146 16.60 -5.55 6.63
C HIS A 146 17.48 -5.39 7.88
N GLY A 147 17.35 -6.28 8.86
CA GLY A 147 17.98 -6.12 10.17
C GLY A 147 17.22 -5.16 11.08
N ASP A 148 17.56 -5.16 12.37
CA ASP A 148 16.81 -4.44 13.40
C ASP A 148 16.91 -2.91 13.29
N GLY A 149 17.97 -2.36 12.68
CA GLY A 149 18.16 -0.91 12.56
C GLY A 149 17.40 -0.23 11.42
N HIS A 150 16.64 -0.98 10.62
CA HIS A 150 16.03 -0.44 9.41
C HIS A 150 14.69 0.26 9.69
N GLY A 151 14.41 1.36 8.98
CA GLY A 151 13.19 2.14 9.15
C GLY A 151 11.89 1.36 8.88
N SER A 152 11.95 0.28 8.09
CA SER A 152 10.81 -0.64 7.89
C SER A 152 10.42 -1.37 9.18
N VAL A 153 11.40 -1.75 10.01
CA VAL A 153 11.19 -2.41 11.30
C VAL A 153 10.57 -1.43 12.29
N ALA A 154 11.06 -0.19 12.34
CA ALA A 154 10.47 0.86 13.17
C ALA A 154 9.02 1.15 12.78
N ASN A 155 8.70 1.26 11.49
CA ASN A 155 7.33 1.42 11.02
C ASN A 155 6.43 0.23 11.39
N ALA A 156 6.92 -1.00 11.24
CA ALA A 156 6.19 -2.19 11.63
C ALA A 156 5.94 -2.25 13.16
N LEU A 157 6.90 -1.83 13.98
CA LEU A 157 6.75 -1.70 15.43
C LEU A 157 5.68 -0.68 15.80
N CYS A 158 5.69 0.50 15.18
CA CYS A 158 4.66 1.52 15.39
C CYS A 158 3.25 1.00 15.03
N ASN A 159 3.12 0.24 13.94
CA ASN A 159 1.85 -0.36 13.55
C ASN A 159 1.38 -1.43 14.54
N VAL A 160 2.29 -2.25 15.06
CA VAL A 160 1.98 -3.21 16.14
C VAL A 160 1.54 -2.47 17.40
N ALA A 161 2.21 -1.40 17.79
CA ALA A 161 1.88 -0.60 18.96
C ALA A 161 0.48 0.02 18.84
N SER A 162 0.17 0.64 17.69
CA SER A 162 -1.14 1.21 17.40
C SER A 162 -2.27 0.16 17.49
N CYS A 163 -2.03 -1.04 16.94
CA CYS A 163 -3.01 -2.13 17.02
C CYS A 163 -3.22 -2.62 18.48
N LEU A 164 -2.16 -2.69 19.28
CA LEU A 164 -2.23 -3.07 20.70
C LEU A 164 -2.97 -2.02 21.55
N ASP A 165 -2.76 -0.73 21.25
CA ASP A 165 -3.43 0.37 21.91
C ASP A 165 -4.95 0.31 21.68
N LYS A 166 -5.37 0.13 20.42
CA LYS A 166 -6.79 -0.10 20.05
C LYS A 166 -7.40 -1.33 20.73
N LYS A 167 -6.59 -2.33 21.05
CA LYS A 167 -7.03 -3.54 21.77
C LYS A 167 -7.12 -3.33 23.29
N GLY A 168 -6.75 -2.16 23.80
CA GLY A 168 -6.72 -1.87 25.24
C GLY A 168 -5.52 -2.50 25.95
N GLN A 169 -4.40 -2.68 25.26
CA GLN A 169 -3.15 -3.21 25.83
C GLN A 169 -2.03 -2.15 25.82
N PRO A 170 -2.19 -1.01 26.54
CA PRO A 170 -1.29 0.14 26.45
C PRO A 170 0.13 -0.17 26.93
N GLU A 171 0.30 -1.03 27.96
CA GLU A 171 1.63 -1.43 28.45
C GLU A 171 2.45 -2.13 27.36
N ARG A 172 1.82 -3.01 26.57
CA ARG A 172 2.48 -3.71 25.47
C ARG A 172 2.71 -2.79 24.28
N ALA A 173 1.82 -1.84 24.05
CA ALA A 173 1.99 -0.81 23.04
C ALA A 173 3.19 0.10 23.36
N LEU A 174 3.30 0.56 24.61
CA LEU A 174 4.40 1.37 25.10
C LEU A 174 5.75 0.67 24.88
N ALA A 175 5.85 -0.61 25.28
CA ALA A 175 7.08 -1.39 25.07
C ALA A 175 7.50 -1.45 23.59
N LYS A 176 6.53 -1.51 22.67
CA LYS A 176 6.79 -1.50 21.22
C LYS A 176 7.19 -0.12 20.69
N CYS A 177 6.59 0.95 21.22
CA CYS A 177 6.98 2.33 20.92
C CYS A 177 8.39 2.65 21.43
N GLU A 178 8.74 2.19 22.62
CA GLU A 178 10.09 2.35 23.19
C GLU A 178 11.14 1.63 22.35
N GLU A 179 10.83 0.41 21.90
CA GLU A 179 11.67 -0.35 20.97
C GLU A 179 11.87 0.40 19.64
N ALA A 180 10.80 0.94 19.05
CA ALA A 180 10.90 1.75 17.83
C ALA A 180 11.72 3.03 18.09
N ARG A 181 11.54 3.70 19.23
CA ARG A 181 12.30 4.90 19.61
C ARG A 181 13.78 4.60 19.78
N ALA A 182 14.13 3.50 20.44
CA ALA A 182 15.51 3.07 20.63
C ALA A 182 16.23 2.86 19.29
N MET A 183 15.53 2.36 18.26
CA MET A 183 16.08 2.25 16.91
C MET A 183 16.40 3.61 16.29
N TYR A 184 15.54 4.61 16.45
CA TYR A 184 15.83 5.96 15.94
C TYR A 184 16.93 6.68 16.72
N VAL A 185 17.04 6.44 18.03
CA VAL A 185 18.05 7.08 18.90
C VAL A 185 19.43 6.45 18.73
N GLY A 186 19.52 5.13 18.49
CA GLY A 186 20.79 4.43 18.26
C GLY A 186 21.42 4.66 16.88
N LEU A 187 20.79 5.45 16.00
CA LEU A 187 21.31 5.86 14.69
C LEU A 187 22.06 7.21 14.74
N TYR A 188 22.16 7.84 15.90
CA TYR A 188 22.90 9.08 16.18
C TYR A 188 23.94 8.86 17.28
#